data_AF-A0A328S509-F1
#
_entry.id   AF-A0A328S509-F1
#
_cell.length_a   1.000
_cell.length_b   1.000
_cell.length_c   1.000
_cell.angle_alpha   90.00
_cell.angle_beta   90.00
_cell.angle_gamma   90.00
#
_symmetry.space_group_name_H-M   'P 1'
#
loop_
_entity.id
_entity.type
_entity.pdbx_description
1 polymer ?
#
loop_
_entity_poly.entity_id
_entity_poly.type
_entity_poly.pdbx_seq_one_letter_code
_entity_poly.pdbx_strand_id
1 'polypeptide(L)'
;MVAYKVVEHETEEEVRKFLEDATKNQDRIAITTDLKPEYRTPINDLKFLHQFCKFHFKQNNNKIIRDYVKENNLPEDKIKEFKSYLPRLYEIYDVESQDEVYSIIDKLRKDKKEFPEVIQNIFDNKLAPY
;
A
#
# COMPACT_ATOMS: atom_id res chain seq x y z
N MET A 1 6.60 8.46 31.51
CA MET A 1 7.13 7.86 30.27
C MET A 1 6.16 6.76 29.87
N VAL A 2 5.24 7.02 28.94
CA VAL A 2 4.28 5.99 28.49
C VAL A 2 5.00 5.19 27.41
N ALA A 3 5.55 4.05 27.81
CA ALA A 3 5.99 3.06 26.84
C ALA A 3 4.72 2.52 26.18
N TYR A 4 4.52 2.86 24.90
CA TYR A 4 3.56 2.15 24.08
C TYR A 4 3.91 0.66 24.18
N LYS A 5 2.94 -0.15 24.62
CA LYS A 5 3.09 -1.60 24.66
C LYS A 5 3.33 -2.01 23.21
N VAL A 6 4.56 -2.34 22.86
CA VAL A 6 4.90 -2.88 21.55
C VAL A 6 4.27 -4.27 21.52
N VAL A 7 3.06 -4.37 20.99
CA VAL A 7 2.39 -5.63 20.74
C VAL A 7 3.07 -6.30 19.55
N GLU A 8 3.48 -7.55 19.70
CA GLU A 8 4.12 -8.32 18.62
C GLU A 8 3.16 -8.51 17.44
N HIS A 9 1.85 -8.59 17.71
CA HIS A 9 0.78 -8.72 16.72
C HIS A 9 -0.45 -7.92 17.17
N GLU A 10 -1.19 -7.37 16.21
CA GLU A 10 -2.46 -6.69 16.42
C GLU A 10 -3.58 -7.57 15.88
N THR A 11 -4.53 -7.93 16.73
CA THR A 11 -5.75 -8.64 16.30
C THR A 11 -6.81 -7.65 15.82
N GLU A 12 -7.76 -8.11 15.00
CA GLU A 12 -8.90 -7.27 14.58
C GLU A 12 -9.67 -6.69 15.79
N GLU A 13 -9.80 -7.45 16.88
CA GLU A 13 -10.47 -7.02 18.11
C GLU A 13 -9.72 -5.87 18.79
N GLU A 14 -8.38 -5.97 18.89
CA GLU A 14 -7.55 -4.92 19.47
C GLU A 14 -7.59 -3.63 18.62
N VAL A 15 -7.55 -3.78 17.30
CA VAL A 15 -7.66 -2.66 16.36
C VAL A 15 -9.03 -1.98 16.49
N ARG A 16 -10.11 -2.75 16.55
CA ARG A 16 -11.46 -2.20 16.76
C ARG A 16 -11.52 -1.39 18.06
N LYS A 17 -11.10 -1.99 19.18
CA LYS A 17 -11.14 -1.35 20.48
C LYS A 17 -10.36 -0.04 20.48
N PHE A 18 -9.16 -0.06 19.90
CA PHE A 18 -8.34 1.14 19.76
C PHE A 18 -9.06 2.23 18.98
N LEU A 19 -9.64 1.91 17.82
CA LEU A 19 -10.35 2.87 16.99
C LEU A 19 -11.59 3.42 17.70
N GLU A 20 -12.36 2.58 18.40
CA GLU A 20 -13.54 3.01 19.16
C GLU A 20 -13.17 3.97 20.28
N ASP A 21 -12.16 3.64 21.07
CA ASP A 21 -11.70 4.47 22.19
C ASP A 21 -11.11 5.81 21.68
N ALA A 22 -10.30 5.75 20.63
CA ALA A 22 -9.65 6.94 20.05
C ALA A 22 -10.64 7.90 19.38
N THR A 23 -11.77 7.39 18.86
CA THR A 23 -12.74 8.18 18.09
C THR A 23 -14.10 8.36 18.77
N LYS A 24 -14.22 8.01 20.05
CA LYS A 24 -15.49 7.95 20.79
C LYS A 24 -16.35 9.21 20.69
N ASN A 25 -15.74 10.38 20.58
CA ASN A 25 -16.41 11.69 20.52
C ASN A 25 -16.12 12.44 19.21
N GLN A 26 -15.80 11.72 18.13
CA GLN A 26 -15.43 12.29 16.84
C GLN A 26 -16.23 11.66 15.72
N ASP A 27 -16.53 12.46 14.69
CA ASP A 27 -17.14 11.93 13.48
C ASP A 27 -16.11 11.08 12.71
N ARG A 28 -16.52 9.85 12.37
CA ARG A 28 -15.70 8.88 11.66
C ARG A 28 -15.86 9.06 10.15
N ILE A 29 -15.15 10.04 9.60
CA ILE A 29 -15.25 10.38 8.17
C ILE A 29 -14.37 9.45 7.33
N ALA A 30 -13.06 9.49 7.56
CA ALA A 30 -12.08 8.70 6.80
C ALA A 30 -10.89 8.33 7.68
N ILE A 31 -10.20 7.25 7.31
CA ILE A 31 -8.97 6.82 7.96
C ILE A 31 -7.97 6.33 6.93
N THR A 32 -6.70 6.67 7.15
CA THR A 32 -5.59 6.19 6.33
C THR A 32 -4.70 5.28 7.17
N THR A 33 -4.51 4.03 6.74
CA THR A 33 -3.69 3.06 7.47
C THR A 33 -2.60 2.45 6.61
N ASP A 34 -1.70 1.68 7.21
CA ASP A 34 -0.81 0.80 6.46
C ASP A 34 -1.60 -0.34 5.75
N LEU A 35 -0.87 -1.18 5.02
CA LEU A 35 -1.42 -2.29 4.23
C LEU A 35 -1.51 -3.59 5.06
N LYS A 36 -2.17 -3.54 6.22
CA LYS A 36 -2.42 -4.72 7.07
C LYS A 36 -3.84 -5.28 6.91
N PRO A 37 -4.00 -6.60 6.65
CA PRO A 37 -5.32 -7.23 6.51
C PRO A 37 -6.22 -7.06 7.73
N GLU A 38 -5.64 -7.10 8.93
CA GLU A 38 -6.34 -7.08 10.23
C GLU A 38 -7.12 -5.77 10.47
N TYR A 39 -6.81 -4.73 9.71
CA TYR A 39 -7.48 -3.44 9.83
C TYR A 39 -8.78 -3.36 9.03
N ARG A 40 -8.99 -4.24 8.06
CA ARG A 40 -10.10 -4.15 7.11
C ARG A 40 -11.45 -4.28 7.82
N THR A 41 -11.63 -5.35 8.59
CA THR A 41 -12.91 -5.65 9.25
C THR A 41 -13.28 -4.55 10.25
N PRO A 42 -12.39 -4.11 11.17
CA PRO A 42 -12.70 -3.03 12.11
C PRO A 42 -13.05 -1.70 11.44
N ILE A 43 -12.29 -1.30 10.41
CA ILE A 43 -12.50 -0.02 9.73
C ILE A 43 -13.86 0.01 9.02
N ASN A 44 -14.21 -1.07 8.33
CA ASN A 44 -15.51 -1.21 7.65
C ASN A 44 -16.68 -1.18 8.64
N ASP A 45 -16.57 -1.92 9.74
CA ASP A 45 -17.62 -1.97 10.76
C ASP A 45 -17.86 -0.63 11.44
N LEU A 46 -16.78 0.15 11.61
CA LEU A 46 -16.83 1.51 12.16
C LEU A 46 -17.19 2.56 11.10
N LYS A 47 -17.43 2.14 9.84
CA LYS A 47 -17.91 2.94 8.71
C LYS A 47 -17.00 4.09 8.27
N PHE A 48 -15.70 3.98 8.50
CA PHE A 48 -14.77 4.95 7.91
C PHE A 48 -14.65 4.72 6.40
N LEU A 49 -14.44 5.81 5.66
CA LEU A 49 -13.84 5.72 4.33
C LEU A 49 -12.36 5.32 4.48
N HIS A 50 -11.98 4.16 3.97
CA HIS A 50 -10.63 3.61 4.14
C HIS A 50 -9.72 3.96 2.97
N GLN A 51 -8.53 4.46 3.27
CA GLN A 51 -7.45 4.63 2.31
C GLN A 51 -6.16 3.96 2.80
N PHE A 52 -5.41 3.34 1.89
CA PHE A 52 -4.05 2.89 2.21
C PHE A 52 -3.04 4.03 2.12
N CYS A 53 -2.09 4.03 3.04
CA CYS A 53 -1.06 5.05 3.15
C CYS A 53 -0.09 5.00 1.95
N LYS A 54 -0.13 6.04 1.10
CA LYS A 54 0.80 6.25 -0.04
C LYS A 54 2.26 6.13 0.38
N PHE A 55 2.63 6.60 1.58
CA PHE A 55 4.01 6.53 2.07
C PHE A 55 4.47 5.08 2.32
N HIS A 56 3.72 4.32 3.11
CA HIS A 56 4.05 2.91 3.40
C HIS A 56 4.03 2.06 2.13
N PHE A 57 3.11 2.34 1.21
CA PHE A 57 3.10 1.70 -0.10
C PHE A 57 4.41 1.92 -0.88
N LYS A 58 4.88 3.17 -0.97
CA LYS A 58 6.16 3.52 -1.63
C LYS A 58 7.35 2.87 -0.92
N GLN A 59 7.36 2.85 0.41
CA GLN A 59 8.42 2.22 1.20
C GLN A 59 8.49 0.71 0.98
N ASN A 60 7.34 0.04 0.95
CA ASN A 60 7.24 -1.40 0.70
C ASN A 60 7.74 -1.76 -0.71
N ASN A 61 7.36 -1.00 -1.73
CA ASN A 61 7.84 -1.21 -3.10
C ASN A 61 9.37 -1.04 -3.21
N ASN A 62 9.93 -0.05 -2.51
CA ASN A 62 11.39 0.12 -2.43
C ASN A 62 12.08 -1.08 -1.76
N LYS A 63 11.45 -1.69 -0.75
CA LYS A 63 11.95 -2.89 -0.08
C LYS A 63 11.90 -4.09 -1.02
N ILE A 64 10.76 -4.34 -1.67
CA ILE A 64 10.58 -5.43 -2.66
C ILE A 64 11.68 -5.38 -3.73
N ILE A 65 11.98 -4.20 -4.28
CA ILE A 65 13.03 -4.06 -5.30
C ILE A 65 14.42 -4.42 -4.75
N ARG A 66 14.75 -3.98 -3.53
CA ARG A 66 16.05 -4.28 -2.90
C ARG A 66 16.18 -5.77 -2.61
N ASP A 67 15.12 -6.37 -2.05
CA ASP A 67 15.09 -7.78 -1.71
C ASP A 67 15.22 -8.63 -2.99
N TYR A 68 14.49 -8.29 -4.05
CA TYR A 68 14.61 -8.95 -5.36
C TYR A 68 16.02 -8.89 -5.94
N VAL A 69 16.67 -7.70 -5.93
CA VAL A 69 18.04 -7.54 -6.43
C VAL A 69 19.01 -8.42 -5.63
N LYS A 70 18.86 -8.44 -4.30
CA LYS A 70 19.69 -9.25 -3.40
C LYS A 70 19.47 -10.75 -3.63
N GLU A 71 18.23 -11.21 -3.68
CA GLU A 71 17.86 -12.62 -3.85
C GLU A 71 18.31 -13.19 -5.20
N ASN A 72 18.35 -12.35 -6.24
CA ASN A 72 18.78 -12.73 -7.58
C ASN A 72 20.27 -12.42 -7.85
N ASN A 73 21.05 -11.98 -6.85
CA ASN A 73 22.46 -11.59 -7.00
C ASN A 73 22.71 -10.58 -8.13
N LEU A 74 21.80 -9.64 -8.32
CA LEU A 74 21.91 -8.61 -9.35
C LEU A 74 22.80 -7.45 -8.89
N PRO A 75 23.43 -6.72 -9.82
CA PRO A 75 24.16 -5.49 -9.52
C PRO A 75 23.30 -4.43 -8.82
N GLU A 76 23.85 -3.68 -7.87
CA GLU A 76 23.10 -2.67 -7.09
C GLU A 76 22.54 -1.53 -7.97
N ASP A 77 23.14 -1.22 -9.11
CA ASP A 77 22.63 -0.23 -10.06
C ASP A 77 21.26 -0.62 -10.64
N LYS A 78 20.92 -1.93 -10.66
CA LYS A 78 19.57 -2.40 -10.99
C LYS A 78 18.51 -1.88 -10.04
N ILE A 79 18.85 -1.55 -8.79
CA ILE A 79 17.90 -0.92 -7.86
C ILE A 79 17.45 0.44 -8.41
N LYS A 80 18.37 1.24 -8.96
CA LYS A 80 18.05 2.54 -9.54
C LYS A 80 17.24 2.39 -10.82
N GLU A 81 17.62 1.44 -11.67
CA GLU A 81 16.88 1.09 -12.90
C GLU A 81 15.44 0.70 -12.58
N PHE A 82 15.22 -0.27 -11.68
CA PHE A 82 13.88 -0.74 -11.33
C PHE A 82 13.04 0.35 -10.66
N LYS A 83 13.64 1.16 -9.77
CA LYS A 83 12.94 2.30 -9.15
C LYS A 83 12.50 3.35 -10.16
N SER A 84 13.17 3.47 -11.32
CA SER A 84 12.76 4.43 -12.35
C SER A 84 11.38 4.15 -12.95
N TYR A 85 10.87 2.93 -12.82
CA TYR A 85 9.52 2.55 -13.28
C TYR A 85 8.42 2.87 -12.26
N LEU A 86 8.75 3.02 -10.98
CA LEU A 86 7.76 3.25 -9.92
C LEU A 86 6.91 4.53 -10.09
N PRO A 87 7.44 5.67 -10.57
CA PRO A 87 6.61 6.86 -10.82
C PRO A 87 5.40 6.57 -11.70
N ARG A 88 5.57 5.74 -12.74
CA ARG A 88 4.49 5.35 -13.66
C ARG A 88 3.38 4.58 -12.96
N LEU A 89 3.74 3.73 -11.98
CA LEU A 89 2.78 3.01 -11.14
C LEU A 89 2.07 3.94 -10.15
N TYR A 90 2.69 5.06 -9.78
CA TYR A 90 2.17 5.98 -8.77
C TYR A 90 1.26 7.08 -9.33
N GLU A 91 1.14 7.19 -10.65
CA GLU A 91 0.21 8.10 -11.34
C GLU A 91 -1.23 7.95 -10.84
N ILE A 92 -1.63 6.75 -10.39
CA ILE A 92 -2.96 6.51 -9.81
C ILE A 92 -3.28 7.38 -8.59
N TYR A 93 -2.26 7.92 -7.91
CA TYR A 93 -2.42 8.76 -6.74
C TYR A 93 -2.42 10.25 -7.06
N ASP A 94 -2.24 10.61 -8.33
CA ASP A 94 -2.12 11.99 -8.79
C ASP A 94 -3.32 12.40 -9.67
N VAL A 95 -4.37 11.56 -9.70
CA VAL A 95 -5.65 11.82 -10.38
C VAL A 95 -6.79 11.99 -9.40
N GLU A 96 -7.85 12.68 -9.82
CA GLU A 96 -8.96 13.09 -8.93
C GLU A 96 -10.18 12.18 -9.05
N SER A 97 -10.29 11.39 -10.13
CA SER A 97 -11.44 10.52 -10.37
C SER A 97 -11.08 9.03 -10.44
N GLN A 98 -12.05 8.20 -10.04
CA GLN A 98 -11.91 6.74 -10.12
C GLN A 98 -11.81 6.23 -11.57
N ASP A 99 -12.49 6.89 -12.51
CA ASP A 99 -12.41 6.57 -13.94
C ASP A 99 -11.01 6.80 -14.50
N GLU A 100 -10.32 7.86 -14.07
CA GLU A 100 -8.92 8.09 -14.42
C GLU A 100 -8.00 7.02 -13.83
N VAL A 101 -8.24 6.59 -12.59
CA VAL A 101 -7.50 5.48 -11.98
C VAL A 101 -7.64 4.20 -12.82
N TYR A 102 -8.87 3.86 -13.24
CA TYR A 102 -9.09 2.68 -14.09
C TYR A 102 -8.39 2.81 -15.45
N SER A 103 -8.44 3.99 -16.07
CA SER A 103 -7.73 4.27 -17.33
C SER A 103 -6.21 4.08 -17.20
N ILE A 104 -5.62 4.54 -16.09
CA ILE A 104 -4.19 4.33 -15.80
C ILE A 104 -3.90 2.84 -15.61
N ILE A 105 -4.69 2.12 -14.80
CA ILE A 105 -4.51 0.69 -14.55
C ILE A 105 -4.58 -0.10 -15.87
N ASP A 106 -5.51 0.22 -16.76
CA ASP A 106 -5.64 -0.46 -18.05
C ASP A 106 -4.46 -0.20 -18.99
N LYS A 107 -3.90 1.02 -18.98
CA LYS A 107 -2.65 1.32 -19.70
C LYS A 107 -1.48 0.52 -19.12
N LEU A 108 -1.32 0.54 -17.79
CA LEU A 108 -0.28 -0.24 -17.10
C LEU A 108 -0.40 -1.74 -17.39
N ARG A 109 -1.63 -2.27 -17.49
CA ARG A 109 -1.89 -3.68 -17.81
C ARG A 109 -1.47 -4.04 -19.23
N LYS A 110 -1.72 -3.15 -20.21
CA LYS A 110 -1.29 -3.35 -21.61
C LYS A 110 0.23 -3.38 -21.74
N ASP A 111 0.89 -2.47 -21.03
CA ASP A 111 2.34 -2.29 -21.11
C ASP A 111 3.08 -3.18 -20.09
N LYS A 112 2.36 -4.02 -19.35
CA LYS A 112 2.90 -4.82 -18.23
C LYS A 112 4.13 -5.61 -18.64
N LYS A 113 4.11 -6.21 -19.83
CA LYS A 113 5.21 -7.05 -20.35
C LYS A 113 6.50 -6.28 -20.62
N GLU A 114 6.43 -4.95 -20.72
CA GLU A 114 7.58 -4.07 -20.92
C GLU A 114 8.32 -3.78 -19.61
N PHE A 115 7.69 -4.05 -18.46
CA PHE A 115 8.31 -3.84 -17.16
C PHE A 115 9.21 -5.01 -16.76
N PRO A 116 10.27 -4.75 -15.97
CA PRO A 116 11.01 -5.81 -15.28
C PRO A 116 10.10 -6.67 -14.41
N GLU A 117 10.43 -7.95 -14.23
CA GLU A 117 9.62 -8.92 -13.49
C GLU A 117 9.25 -8.44 -12.08
N VAL A 118 10.19 -7.83 -11.36
CA VAL A 118 9.93 -7.26 -10.02
C VAL A 118 8.86 -6.16 -10.02
N ILE A 119 8.77 -5.37 -11.10
CA ILE A 119 7.76 -4.33 -11.25
C ILE A 119 6.41 -4.94 -11.64
N GLN A 120 6.41 -5.97 -12.48
CA GLN A 120 5.20 -6.74 -12.79
C GLN A 120 4.60 -7.36 -11.51
N ASN A 121 5.44 -7.91 -10.64
CA ASN A 121 5.05 -8.47 -9.35
C ASN A 121 4.41 -7.41 -8.43
N ILE A 122 5.00 -6.22 -8.34
CA ILE A 122 4.41 -5.09 -7.60
C ILE A 122 3.03 -4.75 -8.15
N PHE A 123 2.87 -4.67 -9.48
CA PHE A 123 1.58 -4.39 -10.10
C PHE A 123 0.52 -5.43 -9.73
N ASP A 124 0.81 -6.72 -9.90
CA ASP A 124 -0.15 -7.79 -9.65
C ASP A 124 -0.59 -7.89 -8.19
N ASN A 125 0.35 -7.73 -7.25
CA ASN A 125 0.07 -8.00 -5.84
C ASN A 125 -0.32 -6.76 -5.04
N LYS A 126 -0.08 -5.55 -5.56
CA LYS A 126 -0.22 -4.31 -4.79
C LYS A 126 -1.09 -3.25 -5.47
N LEU A 127 -1.27 -3.30 -6.79
CA LEU A 127 -2.08 -2.33 -7.55
C LEU A 127 -3.37 -2.93 -8.13
N ALA A 128 -3.51 -4.25 -8.15
CA ALA A 128 -4.76 -4.88 -8.51
C ALA A 128 -5.86 -4.43 -7.53
N PRO A 129 -6.99 -3.86 -8.01
CA PRO A 129 -8.13 -3.60 -7.16
C PRO A 129 -8.63 -4.93 -6.58
N TYR A 130 -8.93 -4.95 -5.28
CA TYR A 130 -9.66 -6.03 -4.63
C TYR A 130 -11.15 -5.93 -4.96
#